data_AF-A0A9N9IHQ2-F1
#
_entry.id   AF-A0A9N9IHQ2-F1
#
_cell.length_a   1.000
_cell.length_b   1.000
_cell.length_c   1.000
_cell.angle_alpha   90.00
_cell.angle_beta   90.00
_cell.angle_gamma   90.00
#
_symmetry.space_group_name_H-M   'P 1'
#
loop_
_entity.id
_entity.type
_entity.pdbx_description
1 polymer ?
#
loop_
_entity_poly.entity_id
_entity_poly.type
_entity_poly.pdbx_seq_one_letter_code
_entity_poly.pdbx_strand_id
1 'polypeptide(L)'
;DAKSSSIQIRFETADPDTDKNILEDKIVRILSKNNGFAFRPQDWYRLKRIAEGNPDEHKIGAFGVGFYSLFSVCENPFISSGGQGMAFYWRKDQLFTKLGSTDDKDQYF
;
A
#
# COMPACT_ATOMS: atom_id res chain seq x y z
N ASP A 1 5.96 0.48 13.89
CA ASP A 1 4.70 0.64 14.62
C ASP A 1 4.28 2.10 14.59
N ALA A 2 3.07 2.39 14.12
CA ALA A 2 2.53 3.74 13.93
C ALA A 2 1.67 4.21 15.11
N LYS A 3 1.57 3.42 16.20
CA LYS A 3 0.69 3.69 17.37
C LYS A 3 -0.76 4.01 16.98
N SER A 4 -1.29 3.29 16.00
CA SER A 4 -2.68 3.41 15.58
C SER A 4 -3.62 2.79 16.63
N SER A 5 -4.80 3.36 16.79
CA SER A 5 -5.89 2.78 17.59
C SER A 5 -7.02 2.18 16.73
N SER A 6 -7.01 2.40 15.42
CA SER A 6 -8.02 1.90 14.49
C SER A 6 -7.43 1.62 13.11
N ILE A 7 -7.77 0.45 12.57
CA ILE A 7 -7.47 0.04 11.20
C ILE A 7 -8.78 -0.31 10.48
N GLN A 8 -8.90 0.13 9.23
CA GLN A 8 -10.00 -0.22 8.34
C GLN A 8 -9.44 -0.90 7.10
N ILE A 9 -10.10 -1.99 6.69
CA ILE A 9 -9.87 -2.64 5.41
C ILE A 9 -11.19 -2.59 4.64
N ARG A 10 -11.17 -2.03 3.44
CA ARG A 10 -12.32 -1.95 2.54
C ARG A 10 -11.99 -2.69 1.25
N PHE A 11 -12.89 -3.55 0.83
CA PHE A 11 -12.86 -4.23 -0.47
C PHE A 11 -13.89 -3.57 -1.37
N GLU A 12 -13.48 -3.24 -2.59
CA GLU A 12 -14.37 -2.66 -3.59
C GLU A 12 -14.45 -3.61 -4.78
N THR A 13 -15.67 -3.87 -5.21
CA THR A 13 -16.00 -4.76 -6.32
C THR A 13 -16.22 -3.96 -7.60
N ALA A 14 -16.15 -4.63 -8.74
CA ALA A 14 -16.38 -4.00 -10.05
C ALA A 14 -17.83 -3.50 -10.23
N ASP A 15 -18.79 -4.12 -9.53
CA ASP A 15 -20.22 -3.84 -9.65
C ASP A 15 -20.87 -3.82 -8.24
N PRO A 16 -20.78 -2.70 -7.51
CA PRO A 16 -21.25 -2.62 -6.13
C PRO A 16 -22.79 -2.61 -5.99
N ASP A 17 -23.52 -2.42 -7.10
CA ASP A 17 -24.97 -2.18 -7.11
C ASP A 17 -25.78 -3.38 -7.63
N THR A 18 -25.14 -4.53 -7.88
CA THR A 18 -25.88 -5.75 -8.23
C THR A 18 -26.52 -6.36 -6.99
N ASP A 19 -27.82 -6.67 -7.07
CA ASP A 19 -28.63 -7.42 -6.08
C ASP A 19 -28.14 -8.88 -5.83
N LYS A 20 -26.89 -9.19 -6.19
CA LYS A 20 -26.25 -10.50 -6.05
C LYS A 20 -25.33 -10.52 -4.84
N ASN A 21 -24.89 -11.72 -4.48
CA ASN A 21 -23.95 -11.92 -3.39
C ASN A 21 -22.61 -11.26 -3.70
N ILE A 22 -22.36 -10.08 -3.11
CA ILE A 22 -21.16 -9.24 -3.35
C ILE A 22 -19.85 -10.00 -3.12
N LEU A 23 -19.88 -11.11 -2.38
CA LEU A 23 -18.73 -11.95 -2.08
C LEU A 23 -18.25 -12.76 -3.28
N GLU A 24 -19.07 -12.90 -4.32
CA GLU A 24 -18.73 -13.59 -5.57
C GLU A 24 -18.20 -12.63 -6.63
N ASP A 25 -18.36 -11.32 -6.42
CA ASP A 25 -17.92 -10.31 -7.38
C ASP A 25 -16.41 -10.10 -7.35
N LYS A 26 -15.87 -9.77 -8.52
CA LYS A 26 -14.44 -9.49 -8.67
C LYS A 26 -14.08 -8.23 -7.87
N ILE A 27 -13.21 -8.39 -6.88
CA ILE A 27 -12.57 -7.28 -6.15
C ILE A 27 -11.63 -6.54 -7.11
N VAL A 28 -11.81 -5.22 -7.22
CA VAL A 28 -11.00 -4.33 -8.05
C VAL A 28 -10.06 -3.46 -7.23
N ARG A 29 -10.36 -3.23 -5.95
CA ARG A 29 -9.51 -2.44 -5.06
C ARG A 29 -9.60 -2.92 -3.61
N ILE A 30 -8.45 -2.96 -2.95
CA ILE A 30 -8.34 -3.17 -1.51
C ILE A 30 -7.73 -1.91 -0.92
N LEU A 31 -8.46 -1.24 -0.04
CA LEU A 31 -7.99 -0.07 0.69
C LEU A 31 -7.72 -0.44 2.14
N SER A 32 -6.50 -0.20 2.60
CA SER A 32 -6.11 -0.32 4.01
C SER A 32 -5.75 1.05 4.56
N LYS A 33 -6.43 1.49 5.62
CA LYS A 33 -6.26 2.80 6.24
C LYS A 33 -6.12 2.65 7.75
N ASN A 34 -5.28 3.46 8.38
CA ASN A 34 -5.15 3.54 9.83
C ASN A 34 -4.98 4.99 10.30
N ASN A 35 -5.34 5.26 11.56
CA ASN A 35 -5.21 6.59 12.19
C ASN A 35 -3.87 6.82 12.92
N GLY A 36 -2.84 6.03 12.61
CA GLY A 36 -1.53 6.18 13.22
C GLY A 36 -0.79 7.42 12.75
N PHE A 37 0.47 7.54 13.19
CA PHE A 37 1.31 8.65 12.76
C PHE A 37 1.54 8.66 11.25
N ALA A 38 1.56 9.87 10.69
CA ALA A 38 2.03 10.09 9.33
C ALA A 38 3.44 9.53 9.14
N PHE A 39 3.72 9.02 7.94
CA PHE A 39 5.03 8.48 7.62
C PHE A 39 6.10 9.56 7.71
N ARG A 40 7.20 9.21 8.37
CA ARG A 40 8.39 10.06 8.43
C ARG A 40 9.27 9.80 7.20
N PRO A 41 10.24 10.67 6.91
CA PRO A 41 11.16 10.47 5.77
C PRO A 41 11.85 9.09 5.76
N GLN A 42 12.19 8.53 6.94
CA GLN A 42 12.80 7.21 7.02
C GLN A 42 11.83 6.08 6.65
N ASP A 43 10.53 6.27 6.86
CA ASP A 43 9.52 5.27 6.53
C ASP A 43 9.34 5.20 5.00
N TRP A 44 9.32 6.36 4.32
CA TRP A 44 9.36 6.43 2.85
C TRP A 44 10.64 5.84 2.26
N TYR A 45 11.80 6.11 2.86
CA TYR A 45 13.07 5.55 2.40
C TYR A 45 13.09 4.01 2.48
N ARG A 46 12.51 3.44 3.53
CA ARG A 46 12.35 1.98 3.68
C ARG A 46 11.45 1.40 2.59
N LEU A 47 10.33 2.05 2.27
CA LEU A 47 9.45 1.64 1.16
C LEU A 47 10.18 1.62 -0.19
N LYS A 48 10.98 2.64 -0.47
CA LYS A 48 11.79 2.69 -1.70
C LYS A 48 12.78 1.54 -1.78
N ARG A 49 13.46 1.22 -0.67
CA ARG A 49 14.41 0.10 -0.60
C ARG A 49 13.76 -1.26 -0.83
N ILE A 50 12.47 -1.41 -0.55
CA ILE A 50 11.74 -2.64 -0.87
C ILE A 50 11.66 -2.83 -2.39
N ALA A 51 11.39 -1.77 -3.16
CA ALA A 51 11.37 -1.86 -4.62
C ALA A 51 12.76 -2.04 -5.24
N GLU A 52 13.79 -1.44 -4.65
CA GLU A 52 15.19 -1.58 -5.11
C GLU A 52 15.76 -3.00 -4.88
N GLY A 53 15.07 -3.83 -4.10
CA GLY A 53 15.50 -5.17 -3.73
C GLY A 53 16.50 -5.15 -2.56
N ASN A 54 16.46 -6.20 -1.72
CA ASN A 54 17.46 -6.36 -0.67
C ASN A 54 18.66 -7.12 -1.27
N PRO A 55 19.89 -6.57 -1.29
CA PRO A 55 21.05 -7.24 -1.86
C PRO A 55 21.55 -8.46 -1.04
N ASP A 56 20.86 -8.80 0.04
CA ASP A 56 21.26 -9.82 1.01
C ASP A 56 20.03 -10.71 1.28
N GLU A 57 19.89 -11.81 0.52
CA GLU A 57 18.76 -12.76 0.57
C GLU A 57 18.55 -13.37 1.96
N HIS A 58 19.56 -13.35 2.83
CA HIS A 58 19.50 -13.87 4.20
C HIS A 58 19.02 -12.84 5.23
N LYS A 59 18.87 -11.56 4.86
CA LYS A 59 18.32 -10.52 5.73
C LYS A 59 16.85 -10.30 5.39
N ILE A 60 15.99 -11.06 6.03
CA ILE A 60 14.55 -10.75 6.06
C ILE A 60 14.43 -9.40 6.79
N GLY A 61 14.23 -8.31 6.04
CA GLY A 61 14.28 -6.95 6.58
C GLY A 61 13.28 -6.72 7.71
N ALA A 62 13.47 -5.67 8.51
CA ALA A 62 12.58 -5.33 9.64
C ALA A 62 11.12 -4.94 9.26
N PHE A 63 10.77 -5.02 7.96
CA PHE A 63 9.39 -4.96 7.42
C PHE A 63 9.12 -6.14 6.43
N GLY A 64 9.88 -7.23 6.55
CA GLY A 64 10.31 -8.11 5.46
C GLY A 64 9.45 -9.30 5.10
N VAL A 65 8.13 -9.24 5.27
CA VAL A 65 7.24 -10.26 4.67
C VAL A 65 5.84 -9.71 4.36
N GLY A 66 5.29 -8.86 5.24
CA GLY A 66 3.93 -8.34 5.09
C GLY A 66 3.73 -7.26 4.03
N PHE A 67 4.77 -6.51 3.63
CA PHE A 67 4.60 -5.56 2.52
C PHE A 67 4.68 -6.28 1.16
N TYR A 68 5.50 -7.32 1.04
CA TYR A 68 5.61 -8.09 -0.20
C TYR A 68 4.33 -8.86 -0.52
N SER A 69 3.54 -9.26 0.48
CA SER A 69 2.22 -9.87 0.26
C SER A 69 1.23 -8.94 -0.44
N LEU A 70 1.48 -7.62 -0.51
CA LEU A 70 0.66 -6.73 -1.34
C LEU A 70 0.80 -7.09 -2.83
N PHE A 71 2.00 -7.44 -3.28
CA PHE A 71 2.25 -7.75 -4.69
C PHE A 71 1.66 -9.09 -5.14
N SER A 72 1.26 -9.98 -4.22
CA SER A 72 0.54 -11.20 -4.60
C SER A 72 -0.93 -10.96 -4.93
N VAL A 73 -1.48 -9.80 -4.56
CA VAL A 73 -2.90 -9.45 -4.76
C VAL A 73 -3.11 -8.10 -5.44
N CYS A 74 -2.06 -7.31 -5.66
CA CYS A 74 -2.11 -5.96 -6.19
C CYS A 74 -0.93 -5.68 -7.14
N GLU A 75 -1.22 -5.34 -8.40
CA GLU A 75 -0.21 -5.04 -9.41
C GLU A 75 0.40 -3.63 -9.26
N ASN A 76 -0.39 -2.66 -8.79
CA ASN A 76 0.00 -1.26 -8.67
C ASN A 76 -0.27 -0.69 -7.26
N PRO A 77 0.50 -1.10 -6.25
CA PRO A 77 0.34 -0.54 -4.91
C PRO A 77 0.56 0.97 -4.88
N PHE A 78 -0.30 1.67 -4.16
CA PHE A 78 -0.17 3.08 -3.87
C PHE A 78 -0.29 3.30 -2.37
N ILE A 79 0.64 4.07 -1.81
CA ILE A 79 0.66 4.40 -0.38
C ILE A 79 0.63 5.91 -0.26
N SER A 80 -0.32 6.43 0.52
CA SER A 80 -0.37 7.84 0.91
C SER A 80 -0.28 8.02 2.42
N SER A 81 0.37 9.09 2.84
CA SER A 81 0.48 9.48 4.25
C SER A 81 1.01 10.91 4.37
N GLY A 82 0.41 11.73 5.24
CA GLY A 82 0.93 13.07 5.55
C GLY A 82 1.11 14.01 4.35
N GLY A 83 0.25 13.93 3.34
CA GLY A 83 0.33 14.76 2.13
C GLY A 83 1.39 14.31 1.12
N GLN A 84 1.98 13.13 1.31
CA GLN A 84 2.88 12.49 0.36
C GLN A 84 2.29 11.16 -0.12
N GLY A 85 2.67 10.75 -1.33
CA GLY A 85 2.27 9.49 -1.91
C GLY A 85 3.38 8.82 -2.68
N MET A 86 3.43 7.49 -2.59
CA MET A 86 4.37 6.64 -3.31
C MET A 86 3.61 5.63 -4.16
N ALA A 87 3.80 5.71 -5.47
CA ALA A 87 3.31 4.71 -6.41
C ALA A 87 4.40 3.66 -6.69
N PHE A 88 4.00 2.39 -6.65
CA PHE A 88 4.82 1.26 -7.08
C PHE A 88 4.37 0.82 -8.47
N TYR A 89 5.33 0.61 -9.37
CA TYR A 89 5.03 0.20 -10.74
C TYR A 89 6.14 -0.67 -11.32
N TRP A 90 5.74 -1.64 -12.13
CA TRP A 90 6.64 -2.52 -12.84
C TRP A 90 7.12 -1.86 -14.14
N ARG A 91 8.42 -1.95 -14.41
CA ARG A 91 8.98 -1.65 -15.72
C ARG A 91 9.82 -2.85 -16.15
N LYS A 92 9.26 -3.66 -17.05
CA LYS A 92 9.73 -5.03 -17.32
C LYS A 92 9.66 -5.83 -16.00
N ASP A 93 10.71 -6.57 -15.67
CA ASP A 93 10.76 -7.43 -14.47
C ASP A 93 11.30 -6.70 -13.22
N GLN A 94 11.47 -5.38 -13.28
CA GLN A 94 11.98 -4.59 -12.17
C GLN A 94 10.90 -3.66 -11.61
N LEU A 95 10.80 -3.65 -10.28
CA LEU A 95 9.88 -2.81 -9.53
C LEU A 95 10.50 -1.42 -9.27
N PHE A 96 9.75 -0.37 -9.52
CA PHE A 96 10.16 1.01 -9.29
C PHE A 96 9.17 1.75 -8.39
N THR A 97 9.63 2.82 -7.76
CA THR A 97 8.80 3.73 -6.98
C THR A 97 8.86 5.16 -7.50
N LYS A 98 7.75 5.87 -7.44
CA LYS A 98 7.69 7.32 -7.62
C LYS A 98 7.04 7.96 -6.40
N LEU A 99 7.81 8.79 -5.68
CA LEU A 99 7.34 9.60 -4.56
C LEU A 99 6.95 10.99 -5.06
N GLY A 100 5.84 11.53 -4.57
CA GLY A 100 5.39 12.88 -4.86
C GLY A 100 4.54 13.46 -3.74
N SER A 101 4.27 14.76 -3.81
CA SER A 101 3.20 15.38 -3.03
C SER A 101 1.85 14.87 -3.54
N THR A 102 0.92 14.68 -2.62
CA THR A 102 -0.45 14.33 -2.94
C THR A 102 -1.35 15.39 -2.32
N ASP A 103 -2.36 15.82 -3.07
CA ASP A 103 -3.45 16.63 -2.52
C ASP A 103 -4.40 15.79 -1.65
N ASP A 104 -3.89 14.73 -1.04
CA ASP A 104 -4.67 13.76 -0.28
C ASP A 104 -5.18 14.46 0.99
N LYS A 105 -6.34 15.10 0.83
CA LYS A 105 -7.15 15.71 1.89
C LYS A 105 -7.91 14.63 2.66
N ASP A 106 -7.36 13.43 2.74
CA ASP A 106 -7.95 12.28 3.42
C ASP A 106 -7.78 12.45 4.94
N GLN A 107 -8.24 13.60 5.46
CA GLN A 107 -8.26 14.01 6.86
C GLN A 107 -9.37 13.30 7.66
N TYR A 108 -10.18 12.47 7.02
CA TYR A 108 -11.37 11.90 7.64
C TYR A 108 -11.18 10.40 7.89
N PHE A 109 -11.22 10.06 9.18
CA PHE A 109 -12.15 9.04 9.64
C PHE A 109 -13.56 9.63 9.61
#